data_AF-A0A2S1SST9-F1
#
_entry.id   AF-A0A2S1SST9-F1
#
_cell.length_a   1.000
_cell.length_b   1.000
_cell.length_c   1.000
_cell.angle_alpha   90.00
_cell.angle_beta   90.00
_cell.angle_gamma   90.00
#
_symmetry.space_group_name_H-M   'P 1'
#
loop_
_entity.id
_entity.type
_entity.pdbx_description
1 polymer ?
#
loop_
_entity_poly.entity_id
_entity_poly.type
_entity_poly.pdbx_seq_one_letter_code
_entity_poly.pdbx_strand_id
1 'polypeptide(L)'
;MDPEYADFLLHADGWSATLQDIDLFGTADFSGVAYAEAEELVRVIEDEVEIERGADFTRLIPIGASRTDIDIIVMPCAKGLSRSAPVIWLAGGEVERYRTFSDFFRGMIAENHAEADSMA
;
A
#
# COMPACT_ATOMS: atom_id res chain seq x y z
N MET A 1 7.10 -8.28 -8.79
CA MET A 1 6.39 -8.09 -7.52
C MET A 1 7.41 -8.24 -6.41
N ASP A 2 7.26 -7.47 -5.34
CA ASP A 2 8.13 -7.59 -4.16
C ASP A 2 7.98 -8.97 -3.50
N PRO A 3 9.06 -9.61 -3.01
CA PRO A 3 8.98 -10.94 -2.41
C PRO A 3 8.12 -11.04 -1.15
N GLU A 4 8.12 -10.02 -0.29
CA GLU A 4 7.36 -10.06 0.97
C GLU A 4 5.87 -9.87 0.72
N TYR A 5 5.51 -8.95 -0.18
CA TYR A 5 4.11 -8.80 -0.59
C TYR A 5 3.59 -10.02 -1.36
N ALA A 6 4.43 -10.64 -2.21
CA ALA A 6 4.09 -11.88 -2.87
C ALA A 6 3.85 -13.02 -1.87
N ASP A 7 4.66 -13.13 -0.82
CA ASP A 7 4.48 -14.11 0.25
C ASP A 7 3.19 -13.86 1.05
N PHE A 8 2.87 -12.59 1.34
CA PHE A 8 1.58 -12.22 1.93
C PHE A 8 0.40 -12.65 1.05
N LEU A 9 0.45 -12.40 -0.25
CA LEU A 9 -0.62 -12.81 -1.18
C LEU A 9 -0.78 -14.33 -1.24
N LEU A 10 0.31 -15.10 -1.10
CA LEU A 10 0.23 -16.56 -1.06
C LEU A 10 -0.44 -17.10 0.21
N HIS A 11 -0.37 -16.37 1.32
CA HIS A 11 -0.87 -16.84 2.62
C HIS A 11 -2.23 -16.25 3.02
N ALA A 12 -2.45 -14.97 2.74
CA ALA A 12 -3.66 -14.24 3.13
C ALA A 12 -4.53 -13.86 1.93
N ASP A 13 -3.91 -13.57 0.78
CA ASP A 13 -4.56 -13.14 -0.46
C ASP A 13 -5.50 -11.92 -0.27
N GLY A 14 -4.97 -10.90 0.40
CA GLY A 14 -5.71 -9.69 0.78
C GLY A 14 -5.98 -9.64 2.29
N TRP A 15 -6.33 -8.45 2.78
CA TRP A 15 -6.67 -8.25 4.20
C TRP A 15 -7.60 -7.06 4.35
N SER A 16 -8.80 -7.30 4.84
CA SER A 16 -9.76 -6.22 5.06
C SER A 16 -9.43 -5.43 6.33
N ALA A 17 -9.59 -4.11 6.27
CA ALA A 17 -9.44 -3.21 7.42
C ALA A 17 -8.13 -3.45 8.19
N THR A 18 -7.00 -3.42 7.46
CA THR A 18 -5.66 -3.57 8.05
C THR A 18 -5.36 -2.45 9.03
N LEU A 19 -5.82 -1.23 8.75
CA LEU A 19 -5.91 -0.13 9.69
C LEU A 19 -7.18 0.65 9.34
N GLN A 20 -8.06 0.86 10.32
CA GLN A 20 -9.34 1.54 10.12
C GLN A 20 -10.16 0.93 8.96
N ASP A 21 -10.36 1.63 7.84
CA ASP A 21 -11.08 1.13 6.66
C ASP A 21 -10.18 0.87 5.44
N ILE A 22 -8.86 0.85 5.64
CA ILE A 22 -7.86 0.54 4.60
C ILE A 22 -7.81 -0.97 4.39
N ASP A 23 -8.15 -1.40 3.18
CA ASP A 23 -8.00 -2.78 2.75
C ASP A 23 -6.67 -2.99 2.02
N LEU A 24 -5.99 -4.11 2.29
CA LEU A 24 -4.94 -4.63 1.42
C LEU A 24 -5.55 -5.52 0.34
N PHE A 25 -5.19 -5.23 -0.91
CA PHE A 25 -5.68 -5.94 -2.08
C PHE A 25 -5.13 -7.37 -2.14
N GLY A 26 -6.02 -8.30 -2.47
CA GLY A 26 -5.73 -9.65 -2.88
C GLY A 26 -5.55 -9.77 -4.40
N THR A 27 -5.23 -10.97 -4.86
CA THR A 27 -4.98 -11.26 -6.28
C THR A 27 -6.20 -11.00 -7.17
N ALA A 28 -7.43 -11.19 -6.65
CA ALA A 28 -8.66 -10.92 -7.39
C ALA A 28 -8.90 -9.41 -7.60
N ASP A 29 -8.44 -8.58 -6.67
CA ASP A 29 -8.72 -7.13 -6.67
C ASP A 29 -8.01 -6.40 -7.80
N PHE A 30 -6.86 -6.90 -8.29
CA PHE A 30 -6.12 -6.30 -9.43
C PHE A 30 -6.93 -6.21 -10.73
N SER A 31 -8.09 -6.87 -10.80
CA SER A 31 -9.04 -6.77 -11.92
C SER A 31 -10.37 -6.08 -11.56
N GLY A 32 -10.49 -5.62 -10.31
CA GLY A 32 -11.68 -5.04 -9.73
C GLY A 32 -11.76 -3.52 -9.85
N VAL A 33 -12.94 -3.00 -9.52
CA VAL A 33 -13.25 -1.56 -9.54
C VAL A 33 -12.39 -0.79 -8.53
N ALA A 34 -12.25 -1.31 -7.30
CA ALA A 34 -11.46 -0.66 -6.25
C ALA A 34 -10.00 -0.44 -6.66
N TYR A 35 -9.39 -1.41 -7.35
CA TYR A 35 -8.03 -1.27 -7.86
C TYR A 35 -7.95 -0.22 -8.99
N ALA A 36 -8.93 -0.20 -9.90
CA ALA A 36 -8.99 0.80 -10.97
C ALA A 36 -9.15 2.23 -10.41
N GLU A 37 -9.97 2.40 -9.37
CA GLU A 37 -10.14 3.67 -8.66
C GLU A 37 -8.86 4.09 -7.94
N ALA A 38 -8.20 3.15 -7.26
CA ALA A 38 -6.90 3.40 -6.63
C ALA A 38 -5.82 3.78 -7.66
N GLU A 39 -5.77 3.12 -8.83
CA GLU A 39 -4.84 3.47 -9.90
C GLU A 39 -5.10 4.89 -10.44
N GLU A 40 -6.35 5.32 -10.55
CA GLU A 40 -6.69 6.68 -10.98
C GLU A 40 -6.25 7.71 -9.94
N LEU A 41 -6.53 7.46 -8.66
CA LEU A 41 -6.16 8.37 -7.60
C LEU A 41 -4.63 8.46 -7.42
N VAL A 42 -3.87 7.38 -7.64
CA VAL A 42 -2.40 7.45 -7.72
C VAL A 42 -1.96 8.40 -8.85
N ARG A 43 -2.59 8.36 -10.04
CA ARG A 43 -2.23 9.28 -11.14
C ARG A 43 -2.51 10.73 -10.77
N VAL A 44 -3.66 10.99 -10.17
CA VAL A 44 -4.03 12.34 -9.70
C VAL A 44 -2.99 12.86 -8.70
N ILE A 45 -2.57 12.03 -7.74
CA ILE A 45 -1.54 12.42 -6.77
C ILE A 45 -0.20 12.67 -7.46
N GLU A 46 0.22 11.81 -8.40
CA GLU A 46 1.48 11.95 -9.13
C GLU A 46 1.51 13.17 -10.06
N ASP A 47 0.35 13.67 -10.52
CA ASP A 47 0.22 14.89 -11.31
C ASP A 47 0.36 16.17 -10.46
N GLU A 48 -0.05 16.11 -9.18
CA GLU A 48 -0.03 17.25 -8.26
C GLU A 48 1.23 17.31 -7.38
N VAL A 49 1.81 16.16 -7.03
CA VAL A 49 2.91 16.04 -6.06
C VAL A 49 3.98 15.05 -6.57
N GLU A 50 5.25 15.46 -6.47
CA GLU A 50 6.37 14.57 -6.77
C GLU A 50 6.54 13.50 -5.67
N ILE A 51 6.29 12.23 -6.02
CA ILE A 51 6.52 11.08 -5.13
C ILE A 51 7.83 10.40 -5.51
N GLU A 52 8.78 10.34 -4.57
CA GLU A 52 10.08 9.71 -4.82
C GLU A 52 9.96 8.19 -5.00
N ARG A 53 10.02 7.71 -6.24
CA ARG A 53 9.90 6.27 -6.54
C ARG A 53 11.22 5.51 -6.37
N GLY A 54 12.35 6.20 -6.52
CA GLY A 54 13.68 5.62 -6.68
C GLY A 54 14.03 5.34 -8.15
N ALA A 55 15.31 5.48 -8.52
CA ALA A 55 15.76 5.52 -9.92
C ALA A 55 15.43 4.26 -10.75
N ASP A 56 15.28 3.11 -10.11
CA ASP A 56 15.04 1.83 -10.78
C ASP A 56 13.54 1.51 -10.96
N PHE A 57 12.64 2.33 -10.42
CA PHE A 57 11.21 2.05 -10.39
C PHE A 57 10.44 2.84 -11.44
N THR A 58 9.53 2.15 -12.13
CA THR A 58 8.84 2.70 -13.32
C THR A 58 7.47 3.30 -13.01
N ARG A 59 6.80 2.79 -11.97
CA ARG A 59 5.47 3.21 -11.55
C ARG A 59 5.20 2.80 -10.11
N LEU A 60 4.23 3.45 -9.48
CA LEU A 60 3.63 3.00 -8.24
C LEU A 60 2.48 2.03 -8.58
N ILE A 61 2.38 0.93 -7.83
CA ILE A 61 1.28 -0.04 -7.93
C ILE A 61 0.50 0.03 -6.61
N PRO A 62 -0.82 0.30 -6.65
CA PRO A 62 -1.68 0.15 -5.49
C PRO A 62 -1.65 -1.29 -4.96
N ILE A 63 -1.40 -1.44 -3.67
CA ILE A 63 -1.49 -2.72 -2.95
C ILE A 63 -2.57 -2.68 -1.86
N GLY A 64 -3.20 -1.52 -1.66
CA GLY A 64 -4.33 -1.34 -0.78
C GLY A 64 -4.90 0.07 -0.90
N ALA A 65 -6.12 0.26 -0.43
CA ALA A 65 -6.80 1.56 -0.40
C ALA A 65 -7.85 1.60 0.70
N SER A 66 -8.14 2.81 1.20
CA SER A 66 -9.35 3.06 1.99
C SER A 66 -10.60 2.80 1.14
N ARG A 67 -11.66 2.35 1.81
CA ARG A 67 -12.98 2.19 1.19
C ARG A 67 -13.72 3.51 1.02
N THR A 68 -13.40 4.52 1.83
CA THR A 68 -14.19 5.75 1.91
C THR A 68 -13.38 7.03 1.81
N ASP A 69 -12.06 6.97 2.00
CA ASP A 69 -11.16 8.12 1.96
C ASP A 69 -10.10 7.99 0.84
N ILE A 70 -9.18 8.93 0.79
CA ILE A 70 -8.13 9.05 -0.24
C ILE A 70 -6.85 8.28 0.10
N ASP A 71 -6.82 7.52 1.19
CA ASP A 71 -5.67 6.73 1.60
C ASP A 71 -5.40 5.60 0.60
N ILE A 72 -4.20 5.57 0.05
CA ILE A 72 -3.72 4.51 -0.83
C ILE A 72 -2.37 4.02 -0.34
N ILE A 73 -2.25 2.70 -0.28
CA ILE A 73 -0.98 2.03 -0.01
C ILE A 73 -0.41 1.58 -1.35
N VAL A 74 0.80 2.05 -1.68
CA VAL A 74 1.46 1.73 -2.95
C VAL A 74 2.83 1.10 -2.75
N MET A 75 3.25 0.31 -3.73
CA MET A 75 4.62 -0.17 -3.86
C MET A 75 5.24 0.24 -5.19
N PRO A 76 6.48 0.74 -5.22
CA PRO A 76 7.21 0.94 -6.46
C PRO A 76 7.46 -0.38 -7.20
N CYS A 77 7.21 -0.39 -8.51
CA CYS A 77 7.44 -1.54 -9.37
C CYS A 77 8.63 -1.33 -10.33
N ALA A 78 9.60 -2.24 -10.25
CA ALA A 78 10.78 -2.31 -11.12
C ALA A 78 10.78 -3.62 -11.91
N LYS A 79 11.41 -3.61 -13.10
CA LYS A 79 11.69 -4.84 -13.85
C LYS A 79 12.86 -5.56 -13.16
N GLY A 80 12.59 -6.75 -12.61
CA GLY A 80 13.62 -7.57 -11.97
C GLY A 80 14.05 -7.05 -10.59
N LEU A 81 13.10 -6.82 -9.68
CA LEU A 81 13.42 -6.49 -8.29
C LEU A 81 14.39 -7.53 -7.71
N SER A 82 15.62 -7.10 -7.42
CA SER A 82 16.60 -7.84 -6.63
C SER A 82 16.67 -7.36 -5.18
N ARG A 83 15.88 -6.33 -4.85
CA ARG A 83 15.85 -5.64 -3.55
C ARG A 83 14.40 -5.43 -3.12
N SER A 84 14.15 -5.39 -1.82
CA SER A 84 12.83 -5.05 -1.29
C SER A 84 12.42 -3.65 -1.74
N ALA A 85 11.18 -3.51 -2.22
CA ALA A 85 10.57 -2.22 -2.48
C ALA A 85 9.97 -1.64 -1.20
N PRO A 86 10.02 -0.31 -1.01
CA PRO A 86 9.33 0.32 0.09
C PRO A 86 7.81 0.22 -0.10
N VAL A 87 7.07 0.34 1.00
CA VAL A 87 5.64 0.62 0.97
C VAL A 87 5.46 2.10 1.29
N ILE A 88 4.66 2.80 0.48
CA ILE A 88 4.40 4.22 0.63
C ILE A 88 2.90 4.39 0.89
N TRP A 89 2.55 5.10 1.97
CA TRP A 89 1.20 5.53 2.25
C TRP A 89 1.00 6.93 1.67
N LEU A 90 0.03 7.05 0.77
CA LEU A 90 -0.39 8.29 0.15
C LEU A 90 -1.78 8.73 0.67
N ALA A 91 -1.93 10.02 0.97
CA ALA A 91 -3.21 10.69 1.23
C ALA A 91 -3.12 12.14 0.73
N GLY A 92 -3.32 12.35 -0.59
CA GLY A 92 -3.06 13.63 -1.26
C GLY A 92 -1.57 14.00 -1.40
N GLY A 93 -0.68 13.20 -0.84
CA GLY A 93 0.77 13.29 -0.85
C GLY A 93 1.36 12.16 0.00
N GLU A 94 2.68 12.07 0.11
CA GLU A 94 3.32 11.05 0.96
C GLU A 94 3.06 11.35 2.45
N VAL A 95 2.37 10.41 3.11
CA VAL A 95 2.13 10.43 4.57
C VAL A 95 3.29 9.76 5.28
N GLU A 96 3.61 8.54 4.84
CA GLU A 96 4.64 7.73 5.47
C GLU A 96 5.24 6.72 4.49
N ARG A 97 6.50 6.34 4.75
CA ARG A 97 7.26 5.38 3.96
C ARG A 97 7.91 4.33 4.83
N TYR A 98 7.63 3.08 4.51
CA TYR A 98 8.15 1.90 5.17
C TYR A 98 9.18 1.22 4.29
N ARG A 99 10.24 0.69 4.91
CA ARG A 99 11.36 0.10 4.17
C ARG A 99 10.99 -1.21 3.48
N THR A 100 10.09 -1.98 4.07
CA THR A 100 9.63 -3.27 3.55
C THR A 100 8.13 -3.43 3.80
N PHE A 101 7.51 -4.42 3.15
CA PHE A 101 6.12 -4.77 3.39
C PHE A 101 5.90 -5.25 4.83
N SER A 102 6.83 -6.04 5.38
CA SER A 102 6.73 -6.52 6.77
C SER A 102 6.78 -5.39 7.78
N ASP A 103 7.61 -4.37 7.55
CA ASP A 103 7.68 -3.20 8.43
C ASP A 103 6.35 -2.44 8.42
N PHE A 104 5.79 -2.21 7.23
CA PHE A 104 4.46 -1.62 7.06
C PHE A 104 3.38 -2.44 7.78
N PHE A 105 3.28 -3.74 7.50
CA PHE A 105 2.20 -4.57 8.02
C PHE A 105 2.26 -4.66 9.56
N ARG A 106 3.46 -4.80 10.13
CA ARG A 106 3.64 -4.78 11.59
C ARG A 106 3.31 -3.42 12.19
N GLY A 107 3.64 -2.32 11.50
CA GLY A 107 3.27 -0.96 11.89
C GLY A 107 1.75 -0.82 12.03
N MET A 108 0.98 -1.23 11.03
CA MET A 108 -0.48 -1.16 11.06
C MET A 108 -1.08 -1.96 12.22
N ILE A 109 -0.55 -3.17 12.49
CA ILE A 109 -1.01 -3.98 13.63
C ILE A 109 -0.67 -3.31 14.97
N ALA A 110 0.52 -2.71 15.10
CA ALA A 110 0.91 -1.97 16.30
C ALA A 110 0.00 -0.75 16.55
N GLU A 111 -0.35 -0.01 15.49
CA GLU A 111 -1.29 1.11 15.58
C GLU A 111 -2.68 0.66 16.01
N ASN A 112 -3.21 -0.44 15.45
CA ASN A 112 -4.49 -1.00 15.92
C ASN A 112 -4.48 -1.33 17.42
N HIS A 113 -3.38 -1.89 17.93
CA HIS A 113 -3.24 -2.17 19.36
C HIS A 113 -3.21 -0.87 20.19
N ALA A 114 -2.46 0.13 19.74
CA ALA A 114 -2.38 1.43 20.41
C ALA A 114 -3.73 2.15 20.45
N GLU A 115 -4.48 2.15 19.35
CA GLU A 115 -5.84 2.69 19.28
C GLU A 115 -6.76 1.95 20.27
N ALA A 116 -6.75 0.62 20.26
CA ALA A 116 -7.57 -0.19 21.17
C ALA A 116 -7.25 0.08 22.64
N ASP A 117 -5.97 0.18 23.00
CA ASP A 117 -5.52 0.48 24.37
C ASP A 117 -5.91 1.91 24.80
N SER A 118 -5.98 2.86 23.87
CA SER A 118 -6.41 4.25 24.17
C SER A 118 -7.91 4.36 24.49
N MET A 119 -8.70 3.36 24.11
CA MET A 119 -10.14 3.29 24.35
C MET A 119 -10.50 2.56 25.65
N ALA A 120 -9.54 1.92 26.32
CA ALA A 120 -9.71 1.13 27.54
C ALA A 120 -9.66 1.99 28.82
#